data_AF-A0A1G7UJD3-F1
#
_entry.id   AF-A0A1G7UJD3-F1
#
_cell.length_a   1.000
_cell.length_b   1.000
_cell.length_c   1.000
_cell.angle_alpha   90.00
_cell.angle_beta   90.00
_cell.angle_gamma   90.00
#
_symmetry.space_group_name_H-M   'P 1'
#
loop_
_entity.id
_entity.type
_entity.pdbx_description
1 polymer ?
#
loop_
_entity_poly.entity_id
_entity_poly.type
_entity_poly.pdbx_seq_one_letter_code
_entity_poly.pdbx_strand_id
1 'polypeptide(L)'
;MQLTQQSTPAPAQDLPGGDNTVITGPMGDCVSVVVLWNPDGNGRYQSVRGYHGSGGFQAINLPSLFNAVPNVVATRIIGFFTTQSLSSNDRQRFQDYCVAHFANAVCTVAQGGGNYRVDRTGAWAVQQ
;
A
#
# COMPACT_ATOMS: atom_id res chain seq x y z
N MET A 1 1.04 -12.66 -4.92
CA MET A 1 2.31 -12.29 -4.26
C MET A 1 2.10 -11.93 -2.78
N GLN A 2 2.98 -12.42 -1.90
CA GLN A 2 3.09 -11.92 -0.52
C GLN A 2 4.20 -10.86 -0.45
N LEU A 3 3.96 -9.74 0.23
CA LEU A 3 4.97 -8.72 0.47
C LEU A 3 5.97 -9.20 1.49
N THR A 4 7.25 -9.18 1.11
CA THR A 4 8.34 -9.40 2.05
C THR A 4 8.55 -8.15 2.91
N GLN A 5 8.49 -8.28 4.23
CA GLN A 5 8.85 -7.21 5.16
C GLN A 5 10.32 -6.79 4.94
N GLN A 6 10.57 -5.49 4.89
CA GLN A 6 11.89 -4.91 4.65
C GLN A 6 12.38 -4.19 5.91
N SER A 7 13.62 -4.44 6.31
CA SER A 7 14.31 -3.80 7.45
C SER A 7 15.25 -2.67 7.02
N THR A 8 15.55 -2.56 5.73
CA THR A 8 16.30 -1.48 5.10
C THR A 8 15.47 -0.95 3.91
N PRO A 9 15.74 0.26 3.38
CA PRO A 9 14.98 0.78 2.24
C PRO A 9 15.30 -0.02 0.97
N ALA A 10 14.68 -1.18 0.81
CA ALA A 10 14.66 -1.93 -0.44
C ALA A 10 13.73 -1.23 -1.46
N PRO A 11 13.77 -1.63 -2.73
CA PRO A 11 12.73 -1.26 -3.68
C PRO A 11 11.37 -1.83 -3.26
N ALA A 12 10.31 -1.11 -3.59
CA ALA A 12 8.95 -1.63 -3.51
C ALA A 12 8.74 -2.78 -4.50
N GLN A 13 7.87 -3.73 -4.14
CA GLN A 13 7.65 -4.97 -4.86
C GLN A 13 6.48 -4.80 -5.83
N ASP A 14 6.72 -5.03 -7.11
CA ASP A 14 5.66 -5.03 -8.14
C ASP A 14 4.94 -6.38 -8.14
N LEU A 15 3.60 -6.34 -8.24
CA LEU A 15 2.78 -7.53 -8.45
C LEU A 15 2.88 -7.95 -9.93
N PRO A 16 3.41 -9.16 -10.24
CA PRO A 16 3.49 -9.63 -11.62
C PRO A 16 2.12 -9.67 -12.29
N GLY A 17 2.04 -9.39 -13.59
CA GLY A 17 0.78 -9.28 -14.35
C GLY A 17 -0.16 -10.50 -14.22
N GLY A 18 0.39 -11.70 -14.07
CA GLY A 18 -0.37 -12.95 -13.90
C GLY A 18 -0.94 -13.17 -12.49
N ASP A 19 -0.42 -12.48 -11.48
CA ASP A 19 -0.92 -12.58 -10.11
C ASP A 19 -2.14 -11.69 -9.91
N ASN A 20 -3.11 -12.15 -9.11
CA ASN A 20 -4.32 -11.39 -8.85
C ASN A 20 -4.29 -10.57 -7.57
N THR A 21 -3.39 -10.91 -6.63
CA THR A 21 -3.47 -10.37 -5.27
C THR A 21 -2.11 -10.10 -4.62
N VAL A 22 -2.05 -9.03 -3.85
CA VAL A 22 -1.01 -8.72 -2.87
C VAL A 22 -1.50 -9.17 -1.50
N ILE A 23 -0.66 -9.90 -0.77
CA ILE A 23 -0.88 -10.22 0.65
C ILE A 23 0.17 -9.45 1.44
N THR A 24 -0.23 -8.66 2.43
CA THR A 24 0.73 -7.87 3.21
C THR A 24 1.64 -8.76 4.05
N GLY A 25 1.14 -9.91 4.50
CA GLY A 25 1.80 -10.74 5.49
C GLY A 25 1.49 -10.27 6.92
N PRO A 26 2.08 -10.93 7.95
CA PRO A 26 1.90 -10.55 9.34
C PRO A 26 2.33 -9.11 9.60
N MET A 27 1.44 -8.30 10.15
CA MET A 27 1.64 -6.85 10.21
C MET A 27 2.27 -6.34 11.52
N GLY A 28 2.13 -7.01 12.67
CA GLY A 28 2.82 -6.63 13.92
C GLY A 28 2.92 -5.11 14.21
N ASP A 29 4.13 -4.56 14.20
CA ASP A 29 4.47 -3.13 14.30
C ASP A 29 4.82 -2.47 12.95
N CYS A 30 4.53 -3.17 11.86
CA CYS A 30 4.86 -2.79 10.50
C CYS A 30 3.74 -1.96 9.87
N VAL A 31 4.12 -1.30 8.77
CA VAL A 31 3.22 -0.62 7.85
C VAL A 31 3.34 -1.26 6.48
N SER A 32 2.23 -1.36 5.77
CA SER A 32 2.25 -1.74 4.37
C SER A 32 1.46 -0.74 3.55
N VAL A 33 1.98 -0.39 2.38
CA VAL A 33 1.28 0.50 1.45
C VAL A 33 1.21 -0.20 0.10
N VAL A 34 0.00 -0.27 -0.46
CA VAL A 34 -0.25 -0.82 -1.80
C VAL A 34 -0.77 0.30 -2.69
N VAL A 35 -0.17 0.44 -3.87
CA VAL A 35 -0.52 1.42 -4.89
C VAL A 35 -0.99 0.68 -6.13
N LEU A 36 -2.14 1.09 -6.67
CA LEU A 36 -2.74 0.53 -7.87
C LEU A 36 -3.05 1.65 -8.87
N TRP A 37 -2.66 1.47 -10.12
CA TRP A 37 -2.95 2.44 -11.20
C TRP A 37 -3.06 1.73 -12.55
N ASN A 38 -3.49 2.49 -13.57
CA ASN A 38 -3.80 1.99 -14.91
C ASN A 38 -4.86 0.87 -14.90
N PRO A 39 -6.13 1.18 -14.52
CA PRO A 39 -7.21 0.22 -14.65
C PRO A 39 -7.49 -0.08 -16.13
N ASP A 40 -7.74 -1.35 -16.44
CA ASP A 40 -8.27 -1.76 -17.74
C ASP A 40 -9.78 -1.50 -17.86
N GLY A 41 -10.36 -1.84 -19.02
CA GLY A 41 -11.80 -1.70 -19.26
C GLY A 41 -12.70 -2.55 -18.35
N ASN A 42 -12.14 -3.50 -17.59
CA ASN A 42 -12.85 -4.33 -16.62
C ASN A 42 -12.61 -3.87 -15.17
N GLY A 43 -11.97 -2.70 -14.97
CA GLY A 43 -11.65 -2.17 -13.64
C GLY A 43 -10.49 -2.88 -12.95
N ARG A 44 -9.70 -3.70 -13.65
CA ARG A 44 -8.52 -4.37 -13.10
C ARG A 44 -7.29 -3.50 -13.33
N TYR A 45 -6.63 -3.13 -12.24
CA TYR A 45 -5.36 -2.42 -12.25
C TYR A 45 -4.26 -3.28 -12.85
N GLN A 46 -3.64 -2.79 -13.92
CA GLN A 46 -2.52 -3.45 -14.60
C GLN A 46 -1.21 -3.24 -13.82
N SER A 47 -1.08 -2.10 -13.15
CA SER A 47 0.08 -1.76 -12.35
C SER A 47 -0.28 -1.78 -10.87
N VAL A 48 0.37 -2.66 -10.12
CA VAL A 48 0.18 -2.80 -8.67
C VAL A 48 1.56 -2.95 -8.04
N ARG A 49 1.82 -2.14 -7.02
CA ARG A 49 3.08 -2.13 -6.28
C ARG A 49 2.79 -2.08 -4.79
N GLY A 50 3.58 -2.78 -3.99
CA GLY A 50 3.45 -2.77 -2.54
C GLY A 50 4.79 -2.57 -1.84
N TYR A 51 4.73 -1.99 -0.65
CA TYR A 51 5.85 -1.95 0.27
C TYR A 51 5.38 -2.45 1.63
N HIS A 52 6.25 -3.15 2.36
CA HIS A 52 6.02 -3.59 3.72
C HIS A 52 7.28 -3.26 4.54
N GLY A 53 7.18 -2.31 5.45
CA GLY A 53 8.31 -1.84 6.28
C GLY A 53 8.03 -1.95 7.78
N SER A 54 9.06 -2.27 8.55
CA SER A 54 9.01 -2.26 10.02
C SER A 54 9.25 -0.88 10.60
N GLY A 55 8.48 -0.49 11.61
CA GLY A 55 8.72 0.74 12.37
C GLY A 55 7.91 1.95 11.92
N GLY A 56 6.86 1.79 11.09
CA GLY A 56 5.92 2.86 10.76
C GLY A 56 6.17 3.57 9.43
N PHE A 57 5.40 4.61 9.16
CA PHE A 57 5.30 5.19 7.80
C PHE A 57 6.64 5.68 7.25
N GLN A 58 7.54 6.16 8.11
CA GLN A 58 8.88 6.57 7.74
C GLN A 58 9.76 5.43 7.21
N ALA A 59 9.41 4.17 7.46
CA ALA A 59 10.11 3.00 6.93
C ALA A 59 9.75 2.72 5.46
N ILE A 60 8.69 3.33 4.93
CA ILE A 60 8.31 3.16 3.53
C ILE A 60 9.33 3.87 2.63
N ASN A 61 9.90 3.14 1.67
CA ASN A 61 10.67 3.75 0.59
C ASN A 61 9.74 4.46 -0.40
N LEU A 62 9.29 5.68 -0.04
CA LEU A 62 8.36 6.48 -0.83
C LEU A 62 8.84 6.73 -2.26
N PRO A 63 10.12 7.09 -2.52
CA PRO A 63 10.61 7.23 -3.90
C PRO A 63 10.42 5.97 -4.72
N SER A 64 10.77 4.79 -4.19
CA SER A 64 10.58 3.54 -4.94
C SER A 64 9.11 3.17 -5.10
N LEU A 65 8.27 3.42 -4.09
CA LEU A 65 6.85 3.08 -4.15
C LEU A 65 6.11 3.95 -5.14
N PHE A 66 6.40 5.25 -5.18
CA PHE A 66 5.64 6.25 -5.94
C PHE A 66 6.29 6.69 -7.25
N ASN A 67 7.48 6.19 -7.58
CA ASN A 67 8.11 6.47 -8.86
C ASN A 67 7.20 6.10 -10.03
N ALA A 68 6.98 7.07 -10.92
CA ALA A 68 6.11 6.99 -12.10
C ALA A 68 4.63 6.66 -11.81
N VAL A 69 4.15 6.81 -10.57
CA VAL A 69 2.73 6.67 -10.24
C VAL A 69 1.98 7.94 -10.64
N PRO A 70 0.94 7.86 -11.49
CA PRO A 70 0.20 9.04 -11.91
C PRO A 70 -0.71 9.57 -10.78
N ASN A 71 -0.75 10.88 -10.59
CA ASN A 71 -1.67 11.55 -9.67
C ASN A 71 -3.00 11.86 -10.37
N VAL A 72 -3.85 10.85 -10.52
CA VAL A 72 -5.16 10.92 -11.20
C VAL A 72 -6.22 10.16 -10.42
N VAL A 73 -7.50 10.46 -10.68
CA VAL A 73 -8.67 9.86 -10.00
C VAL A 73 -8.78 8.34 -10.11
N ALA A 74 -8.11 7.74 -11.09
CA ALA A 74 -8.05 6.30 -11.25
C ALA A 74 -7.06 5.63 -10.28
N THR A 75 -6.04 6.35 -9.80
CA THR A 75 -5.01 5.82 -8.89
C THR A 75 -5.59 5.55 -7.50
N ARG A 76 -5.18 4.43 -6.90
CA ARG A 76 -5.55 4.02 -5.55
C ARG A 76 -4.29 3.82 -4.73
N ILE A 77 -4.27 4.40 -3.53
CA ILE A 77 -3.18 4.25 -2.57
C ILE A 77 -3.80 3.77 -1.26
N ILE A 78 -3.41 2.60 -0.79
CA ILE A 78 -4.02 1.97 0.38
C ILE A 78 -2.92 1.74 1.42
N GLY A 79 -3.04 2.40 2.57
CA GLY A 79 -2.15 2.22 3.70
C GLY A 79 -2.76 1.28 4.74
N PHE A 80 -2.04 0.22 5.08
CA PHE A 80 -2.39 -0.77 6.09
C PHE A 80 -1.55 -0.54 7.35
N PHE A 81 -2.23 -0.26 8.46
CA PHE A 81 -1.62 0.03 9.75
C PHE A 81 -2.14 -0.95 10.80
N THR A 82 -1.31 -1.33 11.77
CA THR A 82 -1.77 -2.13 12.90
C THR A 82 -2.28 -1.25 14.04
N THR A 83 -2.97 -1.88 14.99
CA THR A 83 -3.37 -1.26 16.25
C THR A 83 -2.25 -1.22 17.28
N GLN A 84 -1.19 -2.03 17.13
CA GLN A 84 -0.33 -2.38 18.24
C GLN A 84 0.92 -1.50 18.44
N SER A 85 1.41 -0.75 17.44
CA SER A 85 2.67 -0.01 17.64
C SER A 85 2.88 1.22 16.77
N LEU A 86 1.95 1.56 15.88
CA LEU A 86 2.07 2.78 15.08
C LEU A 86 1.32 3.91 15.76
N SER A 87 2.06 4.97 16.08
CA SER A 87 1.50 6.16 16.70
C SER A 87 0.36 6.68 15.82
N SER A 88 -0.68 7.27 16.42
CA SER A 88 -1.75 7.92 15.65
C SER A 88 -1.22 8.92 14.61
N ASN A 89 0.03 9.41 14.80
CA ASN A 89 0.74 10.27 13.88
C ASN A 89 1.14 9.59 12.56
N ASP A 90 1.37 8.28 12.50
CA ASP A 90 1.82 7.62 11.26
C ASP A 90 0.70 7.56 10.21
N ARG A 91 -0.53 7.31 10.67
CA ARG A 91 -1.72 7.38 9.81
C ARG A 91 -1.91 8.80 9.29
N GLN A 92 -1.81 9.80 10.17
CA GLN A 92 -1.94 11.20 9.79
C GLN A 92 -0.85 11.61 8.80
N ARG A 93 0.42 11.25 9.04
CA ARG A 93 1.53 11.51 8.12
C ARG A 93 1.32 10.91 6.74
N PHE A 94 0.79 9.69 6.67
CA PHE A 94 0.43 9.07 5.39
C PHE A 94 -0.70 9.84 4.69
N GLN A 95 -1.74 10.23 5.41
CA GLN A 95 -2.84 11.04 4.85
C GLN A 95 -2.34 12.41 4.37
N ASP A 96 -1.53 13.10 5.15
CA ASP A 96 -0.92 14.39 4.78
C ASP A 96 -0.04 14.25 3.53
N TYR A 97 0.78 13.19 3.47
CA TYR A 97 1.58 12.89 2.28
C TYR A 97 0.69 12.66 1.04
N CYS A 98 -0.39 11.88 1.19
CA CYS A 98 -1.37 11.66 0.14
C CYS A 98 -2.00 12.97 -0.35
N VAL A 99 -2.43 13.85 0.55
CA VAL A 99 -3.01 15.15 0.20
C VAL A 99 -1.99 16.04 -0.51
N ALA A 100 -0.75 16.07 -0.04
CA ALA A 100 0.30 16.92 -0.59
C ALA A 100 0.80 16.48 -1.98
N HIS A 101 0.88 15.18 -2.24
CA HIS A 101 1.52 14.63 -3.45
C HIS A 101 0.55 13.93 -4.41
N PHE A 102 -0.60 13.49 -3.91
CA PHE A 102 -1.56 12.64 -4.61
C PHE A 102 -3.01 13.16 -4.47
N ALA A 103 -3.19 14.48 -4.47
CA ALA A 103 -4.49 15.14 -4.27
C ALA A 103 -5.63 14.68 -5.20
N ASN A 104 -5.30 14.14 -6.39
CA ASN A 104 -6.29 13.62 -7.33
C ASN A 104 -6.48 12.11 -7.21
N ALA A 105 -5.57 11.38 -6.56
CA ALA A 105 -5.73 9.95 -6.32
C ALA A 105 -6.67 9.68 -5.15
N VAL A 106 -7.17 8.45 -5.06
CA VAL A 106 -7.96 8.03 -3.90
C VAL A 106 -7.04 7.33 -2.90
N CYS A 107 -6.86 7.95 -1.75
CA CYS A 107 -6.10 7.40 -0.63
C CYS A 107 -7.03 6.80 0.43
N THR A 108 -6.75 5.57 0.85
CA THR A 108 -7.52 4.84 1.87
C THR A 108 -6.58 4.38 2.98
N VAL A 109 -7.08 4.39 4.22
CA VAL A 109 -6.38 3.87 5.39
C VAL A 109 -7.19 2.70 5.96
N ALA A 110 -6.54 1.57 6.15
CA ALA A 110 -7.07 0.39 6.81
C ALA A 110 -6.31 0.13 8.11
N GLN A 111 -7.02 -0.28 9.17
CA GLN A 111 -6.45 -0.48 10.50
C GLN A 111 -6.96 -1.77 11.17
N GLY A 112 -6.08 -2.40 11.96
CA GLY A 112 -6.45 -3.41 12.96
C GLY A 112 -6.45 -4.86 12.50
N GLY A 113 -6.19 -5.11 11.21
CA GLY A 113 -5.92 -6.44 10.69
C GLY A 113 -4.48 -6.90 10.97
N GLY A 114 -4.32 -8.20 11.28
CA GLY A 114 -3.02 -8.85 11.39
C GLY A 114 -2.38 -9.20 10.04
N ASN A 115 -3.19 -9.32 8.99
CA ASN A 115 -2.77 -9.57 7.62
C ASN A 115 -3.88 -9.10 6.67
N TYR A 116 -3.53 -8.52 5.53
CA TYR A 116 -4.49 -8.05 4.53
C TYR A 116 -4.21 -8.65 3.16
N ARG A 117 -5.28 -8.90 2.42
CA ARG A 117 -5.25 -9.26 1.01
C ARG A 117 -5.86 -8.13 0.20
N VAL A 118 -5.16 -7.68 -0.84
CA VAL A 118 -5.62 -6.69 -1.83
C VAL A 118 -5.63 -7.37 -3.19
N ASP A 119 -6.71 -7.21 -3.96
CA ASP A 119 -6.75 -7.70 -5.33
C ASP A 119 -6.57 -6.59 -6.37
N ARG A 120 -6.44 -6.98 -7.63
CA ARG A 120 -6.29 -6.06 -8.77
C ARG A 120 -7.51 -5.17 -9.03
N THR A 121 -8.63 -5.34 -8.35
CA THR A 121 -9.77 -4.40 -8.43
C THR A 121 -9.67 -3.30 -7.37
N GLY A 122 -8.68 -3.39 -6.48
CA GLY A 122 -8.55 -2.50 -5.32
C GLY A 122 -9.41 -2.92 -4.13
N ALA A 123 -10.16 -4.03 -4.25
CA ALA A 123 -10.85 -4.62 -3.11
C ALA A 123 -9.84 -5.22 -2.14
N TRP A 124 -10.09 -5.06 -0.84
CA TRP A 124 -9.24 -5.60 0.20
C TRP A 124 -10.04 -6.15 1.37
N ALA A 125 -9.46 -7.12 2.06
CA ALA A 125 -10.03 -7.77 3.23
C ALA A 125 -8.95 -8.17 4.23
N VAL A 126 -9.33 -8.27 5.51
CA VAL A 126 -8.51 -8.91 6.53
C VAL A 126 -8.45 -10.40 6.24
N GLN A 127 -7.26 -10.98 6.23
CA GLN A 127 -7.05 -12.41 6.10
C GLN A 127 -7.04 -13.03 7.50
N GLN A 128 -7.95 -13.98 7.76
CA GLN A 128 -7.97 -14.79 8.98
C GLN A 128 -6.82 -15.79 9.00
#